data_AF-A0A497GGN9-F1
#
_entry.id   AF-A0A497GGN9-F1
#
_cell.length_a   1.000
_cell.length_b   1.000
_cell.length_c   1.000
_cell.angle_alpha   90.00
_cell.angle_beta   90.00
_cell.angle_gamma   90.00
#
_symmetry.space_group_name_H-M   'P 1'
#
loop_
_entity.id
_entity.type
_entity.pdbx_description
1 polymer ?
#
loop_
_entity_poly.entity_id
_entity_poly.type
_entity_poly.pdbx_seq_one_letter_code
_entity_poly.pdbx_strand_id
1 'polypeptide(L)'
;MNYIQQLVWDLLTLEEQTVLSLIHAQDMSLASTSKILGKRTYQVRKLNFQAIRLYRVFHEYLEKDPSVDLVIPNASPLLTKYFEQILLDKTPKNRATQSICQSMDTDNKILKSTVFNYIKELEAKKDPFLLLLREVDRYRARFLPTEFQWPSPYRRKRNKALKNLAEKLLDYDHYFFHLKQKAHKEHIYVPFANKDSFGAHTLNNTKDVRDVIGTKMQIPYFKDISDATYLGELIFNYHSVVKKTTKIGANFIYYFRKTLENADNYKELFHIPDTFIDKAFIDNDRKLKVPVDNQKTRAKYRVENTSTFYA
;
A
#
# COMPACT_ATOMS: atom_id res chain seq x y z
N MET A 1 31.87 0.61 1.45
CA MET A 1 30.69 -0.20 1.80
C MET A 1 31.16 -1.50 2.41
N ASN A 2 30.52 -1.97 3.49
CA ASN A 2 30.68 -3.36 3.95
C ASN A 2 30.03 -4.32 2.93
N TYR A 3 30.44 -5.59 2.88
CA TYR A 3 29.90 -6.65 2.02
C TYR A 3 28.35 -6.67 2.01
N ILE A 4 27.71 -6.66 3.19
CA ILE A 4 26.25 -6.61 3.31
C ILE A 4 25.67 -5.36 2.63
N GLN A 5 26.29 -4.19 2.84
CA GLN A 5 25.81 -2.95 2.23
C GLN A 5 25.91 -3.00 0.70
N GLN A 6 26.97 -3.62 0.17
CA GLN A 6 27.16 -3.81 -1.27
C GLN A 6 26.12 -4.77 -1.84
N LEU A 7 25.91 -5.93 -1.21
CA LEU A 7 24.87 -6.88 -1.60
C LEU A 7 23.48 -6.23 -1.65
N VAL A 8 23.11 -5.51 -0.59
CA VAL A 8 21.82 -4.82 -0.51
C VAL A 8 21.71 -3.74 -1.58
N TRP A 9 22.80 -3.03 -1.86
CA TRP A 9 22.85 -2.03 -2.92
C TRP A 9 22.58 -2.65 -4.29
N ASP A 10 23.20 -3.78 -4.60
CA ASP A 10 23.06 -4.48 -5.87
C ASP A 10 21.66 -5.10 -6.08
N LEU A 11 20.95 -5.38 -4.97
CA LEU A 11 19.53 -5.76 -5.01
C LEU A 11 18.60 -4.62 -5.45
N LEU A 12 19.04 -3.36 -5.42
CA LEU A 12 18.23 -2.24 -5.91
C LEU A 12 18.22 -2.17 -7.44
N THR A 13 17.16 -1.65 -8.06
CA THR A 13 17.21 -1.36 -9.51
C THR A 13 18.15 -0.19 -9.77
N LEU A 14 18.67 -0.07 -11.00
CA LEU A 14 19.50 1.07 -11.38
C LEU A 14 18.79 2.41 -11.13
N GLU A 15 17.48 2.49 -11.40
CA GLU A 15 16.69 3.70 -11.11
C GLU A 15 16.67 4.01 -9.61
N GLU A 16 16.49 3.01 -8.76
CA GLU A 16 16.46 3.20 -7.30
C GLU A 16 17.84 3.54 -6.74
N GLN A 17 18.90 2.89 -7.21
CA GLN A 17 20.28 3.24 -6.88
C GLN A 17 20.57 4.69 -7.27
N THR A 18 20.20 5.09 -8.50
CA THR A 18 20.43 6.45 -9.00
C THR A 18 19.67 7.48 -8.16
N VAL A 19 18.40 7.21 -7.83
CA VAL A 19 17.60 8.09 -6.95
C VAL A 19 18.25 8.24 -5.57
N LEU A 20 18.68 7.13 -4.95
CA LEU A 20 19.35 7.17 -3.65
C LEU A 20 20.67 7.93 -3.71
N SER A 21 21.50 7.69 -4.73
CA SER A 21 22.79 8.39 -4.89
C SER A 21 22.59 9.89 -5.07
N LEU A 22 21.67 10.31 -5.94
CA LEU A 22 21.41 11.74 -6.17
C LEU A 22 20.90 12.43 -4.89
N ILE A 23 19.96 11.80 -4.16
CA ILE A 23 19.34 12.45 -3.00
C ILE A 23 20.24 12.40 -1.76
N HIS A 24 20.91 11.27 -1.50
CA HIS A 24 21.59 11.02 -0.22
C HIS A 24 23.11 11.10 -0.30
N ALA A 25 23.73 10.87 -1.47
CA ALA A 25 25.18 11.00 -1.61
C ALA A 25 25.58 12.36 -2.19
N GLN A 26 24.74 12.96 -3.01
CA GLN A 26 24.95 14.29 -3.61
C GLN A 26 24.08 15.39 -2.99
N ASP A 27 23.35 15.07 -1.91
CA ASP A 27 22.46 15.98 -1.18
C ASP A 27 21.49 16.78 -2.07
N MET A 28 21.05 16.20 -3.19
CA MET A 28 20.17 16.88 -4.12
C MET A 28 18.73 16.89 -3.61
N SER A 29 18.03 18.01 -3.85
CA SER A 29 16.60 18.08 -3.58
C SER A 29 15.81 17.20 -4.54
N LEU A 30 14.68 16.65 -4.07
CA LEU A 30 13.75 15.84 -4.88
C LEU A 30 13.37 16.49 -6.21
N ALA A 31 13.22 17.82 -6.22
CA ALA A 31 12.89 18.59 -7.41
C ALA A 31 14.04 18.58 -8.44
N SER A 32 15.28 18.71 -7.98
CA SER A 32 16.47 18.68 -8.84
C SER A 32 16.70 17.27 -9.40
N THR A 33 16.61 16.25 -8.54
CA THR A 33 16.65 14.84 -8.94
C THR A 33 15.56 14.50 -9.96
N SER A 34 14.35 15.05 -9.81
CA SER A 34 13.26 14.83 -10.76
C SER A 34 13.52 15.41 -12.15
N LYS A 35 14.20 16.56 -12.22
CA LYS A 35 14.62 17.16 -13.50
C LYS A 35 15.67 16.29 -14.18
N ILE A 36 16.67 15.81 -13.42
CA ILE A 36 17.74 14.94 -13.94
C ILE A 36 17.16 13.63 -14.48
N LEU A 37 16.24 13.01 -13.75
CA LEU A 37 15.67 11.72 -14.13
C LEU A 37 14.52 11.81 -15.16
N GLY A 38 14.12 13.02 -15.57
CA GLY A 38 12.97 13.21 -16.46
C GLY A 38 11.65 12.66 -15.91
N LYS A 39 11.51 12.58 -14.58
CA LYS A 39 10.34 12.02 -13.89
C LYS A 39 9.62 13.13 -13.13
N ARG A 40 8.34 12.93 -12.82
CA ARG A 40 7.62 13.85 -11.93
C ARG A 40 8.16 13.71 -10.50
N THR A 41 8.20 14.81 -9.74
CA THR A 41 8.75 14.82 -8.37
C THR A 41 8.14 13.75 -7.46
N TYR A 42 6.83 13.50 -7.57
CA TYR A 42 6.18 12.45 -6.78
C TYR A 42 6.65 11.03 -7.14
N GLN A 43 7.03 10.79 -8.39
CA GLN A 43 7.54 9.48 -8.84
C GLN A 43 8.93 9.25 -8.25
N VAL A 44 9.80 10.27 -8.28
CA VAL A 44 11.12 10.22 -7.63
C VAL A 44 10.98 10.03 -6.13
N ARG A 45 10.08 10.77 -5.48
CA ARG A 45 9.82 10.60 -4.04
C ARG A 45 9.34 9.19 -3.69
N LYS A 46 8.45 8.63 -4.51
CA LYS A 46 7.96 7.26 -4.34
C LYS A 46 9.10 6.24 -4.52
N LEU A 47 9.92 6.39 -5.56
CA LEU A 47 11.09 5.55 -5.81
C LEU A 47 12.08 5.65 -4.65
N ASN A 48 12.37 6.85 -4.16
CA ASN A 48 13.24 7.07 -3.01
C ASN A 48 12.73 6.33 -1.77
N PHE A 49 11.45 6.52 -1.44
CA PHE A 49 10.82 5.83 -0.30
C PHE A 49 10.87 4.30 -0.44
N GLN A 50 10.56 3.79 -1.63
CA GLN A 50 10.62 2.35 -1.91
C GLN A 50 12.05 1.82 -1.76
N ALA A 51 13.03 2.50 -2.35
CA ALA A 51 14.44 2.15 -2.32
C ALA A 51 14.98 2.11 -0.89
N ILE A 52 14.75 3.17 -0.10
CA ILE A 52 15.16 3.22 1.33
C ILE A 52 14.54 2.07 2.11
N ARG A 53 13.24 1.83 1.90
CA ARG A 53 12.53 0.80 2.67
C ARG A 53 13.06 -0.60 2.33
N LEU A 54 13.28 -0.88 1.06
CA LEU A 54 13.83 -2.15 0.61
C LEU A 54 15.26 -2.33 1.09
N TYR A 55 16.11 -1.31 0.93
CA TYR A 55 17.47 -1.31 1.43
C TYR A 55 17.51 -1.68 2.91
N ARG A 56 16.71 -0.99 3.73
CA ARG A 56 16.64 -1.27 5.17
C ARG A 56 16.17 -2.68 5.48
N VAL A 57 15.13 -3.19 4.82
CA VAL A 57 14.59 -4.53 5.11
C VAL A 57 15.58 -5.63 4.71
N PHE A 58 16.23 -5.51 3.56
CA PHE A 58 17.27 -6.46 3.15
C PHE A 58 18.49 -6.40 4.07
N HIS A 59 18.91 -5.20 4.48
CA HIS A 59 20.02 -5.02 5.42
C HIS A 59 19.70 -5.66 6.78
N GLU A 60 18.53 -5.38 7.35
CA GLU A 60 18.08 -5.97 8.62
C GLU A 60 17.92 -7.50 8.54
N TYR A 61 17.63 -8.04 7.36
CA TYR A 61 17.54 -9.49 7.14
C TYR A 61 18.93 -10.14 7.09
N LEU A 62 19.84 -9.60 6.29
CA LEU A 62 21.20 -10.13 6.11
C LEU A 62 22.08 -9.95 7.35
N GLU A 63 21.86 -8.90 8.16
CA GLU A 63 22.58 -8.74 9.42
C GLU A 63 22.24 -9.82 10.46
N LYS A 64 21.04 -10.39 10.40
CA LYS A 64 20.61 -11.41 11.38
C LYS A 64 21.24 -12.77 11.13
N ASP A 65 21.62 -13.05 9.89
CA ASP A 65 22.29 -14.28 9.52
C ASP A 65 23.33 -14.01 8.42
N PRO A 66 24.57 -13.62 8.79
CA PRO A 66 25.63 -13.32 7.85
C PRO A 66 26.09 -14.52 7.01
N SER A 67 25.67 -15.75 7.37
CA SER A 67 26.00 -16.97 6.63
C SER A 67 25.12 -17.19 5.40
N VAL A 68 24.09 -16.35 5.23
CA VAL A 68 23.15 -16.38 4.11
C VAL A 68 23.75 -15.63 2.92
N ASP A 69 24.62 -16.30 2.16
CA ASP A 69 25.21 -15.77 0.92
C ASP A 69 24.16 -15.49 -0.18
N LEU A 70 22.99 -16.12 -0.06
CA LEU A 70 21.89 -15.97 -0.99
C LEU A 70 20.64 -15.67 -0.20
N VAL A 71 19.98 -14.58 -0.58
CA VAL A 71 18.71 -14.00 -0.11
C VAL A 71 17.55 -15.00 0.11
N ILE A 72 17.74 -16.31 -0.08
CA ILE A 72 16.72 -17.35 -0.12
C ILE A 72 17.18 -18.52 0.79
N PRO A 73 16.38 -18.91 1.79
CA PRO A 73 16.68 -20.05 2.65
C PRO A 73 16.87 -21.33 1.83
N ASN A 74 17.73 -22.23 2.31
CA ASN A 74 18.02 -23.51 1.65
C ASN A 74 16.73 -24.33 1.46
N ALA A 75 16.17 -24.30 0.25
CA ALA A 75 14.89 -24.89 -0.13
C ALA A 75 15.08 -25.85 -1.32
N SER A 76 13.98 -26.40 -1.84
CA SER A 76 14.06 -27.21 -3.05
C SER A 76 14.64 -26.40 -4.22
N PRO A 77 15.41 -27.00 -5.15
CA PRO A 77 16.02 -26.29 -6.27
C PRO A 77 15.03 -25.45 -7.08
N LEU A 78 13.79 -25.92 -7.19
CA LEU A 78 12.69 -25.24 -7.87
C LEU A 78 12.24 -23.96 -7.13
N LEU A 79 12.15 -24.01 -5.80
CA LEU A 79 11.84 -22.82 -4.99
C LEU A 79 12.99 -21.82 -4.99
N THR A 80 14.23 -22.31 -4.90
CA THR A 80 15.42 -21.47 -4.95
C THR A 80 15.47 -20.68 -6.24
N LYS A 81 15.39 -21.34 -7.41
CA LYS A 81 15.35 -20.63 -8.70
C LYS A 81 14.18 -19.66 -8.83
N TYR A 82 13.01 -20.00 -8.27
CA TYR A 82 11.85 -19.10 -8.26
C TYR A 82 12.10 -17.81 -7.51
N PHE A 83 12.64 -17.89 -6.30
CA PHE A 83 12.94 -16.69 -5.54
C PHE A 83 14.18 -15.96 -6.09
N GLU A 84 15.15 -16.64 -6.70
CA GLU A 84 16.31 -16.00 -7.35
C GLU A 84 15.84 -15.11 -8.49
N GLN A 85 15.03 -15.66 -9.41
CA GLN A 85 14.54 -14.90 -10.54
C GLN A 85 13.70 -13.68 -10.13
N ILE A 86 13.03 -13.74 -8.99
CA ILE A 86 12.10 -12.70 -8.55
C ILE A 86 12.79 -11.65 -7.69
N LEU A 87 13.69 -12.07 -6.79
CA LEU A 87 14.36 -11.18 -5.84
C LEU A 87 15.65 -10.61 -6.43
N LEU A 88 16.44 -11.42 -7.14
CA LEU A 88 17.72 -11.04 -7.73
C LEU A 88 17.50 -10.49 -9.15
N ASP A 89 16.93 -11.31 -10.04
CA ASP A 89 16.76 -10.94 -11.46
C ASP A 89 15.58 -9.99 -11.69
N LYS A 90 14.75 -9.77 -10.65
CA LYS A 90 13.58 -8.87 -10.66
C LYS A 90 12.58 -9.22 -11.77
N THR A 91 12.51 -10.49 -12.13
CA THR A 91 11.64 -11.02 -13.19
C THR A 91 10.18 -11.00 -12.72
N PRO A 92 9.24 -10.48 -13.53
CA PRO A 92 7.82 -10.54 -13.19
C PRO A 92 7.36 -11.98 -12.99
N LYS A 93 6.51 -12.20 -11.96
CA LYS A 93 5.99 -13.53 -11.58
C LYS A 93 5.64 -14.43 -12.75
N ASN A 94 4.86 -13.94 -13.71
CA ASN A 94 4.40 -14.75 -14.85
C ASN A 94 5.57 -15.21 -15.72
N ARG A 95 6.55 -14.33 -15.97
CA ARG A 95 7.74 -14.66 -16.75
C ARG A 95 8.66 -15.60 -15.98
N ALA A 96 8.82 -15.38 -14.67
CA ALA A 96 9.62 -16.26 -13.83
C ALA A 96 9.03 -17.68 -13.79
N THR A 97 7.71 -17.76 -13.60
CA THR A 97 6.98 -19.05 -13.60
C THR A 97 7.16 -19.77 -14.94
N GLN A 98 6.99 -19.08 -16.07
CA GLN A 98 7.19 -19.66 -17.41
C GLN A 98 8.63 -20.13 -17.63
N SER A 99 9.61 -19.29 -17.29
CA SER A 99 11.03 -19.60 -17.45
C SER A 99 11.42 -20.84 -16.63
N ILE A 100 10.96 -20.94 -15.39
CA ILE A 100 11.28 -22.07 -14.51
C ILE A 100 10.61 -23.34 -15.01
N CYS A 101 9.32 -23.27 -15.34
CA CYS A 101 8.59 -24.39 -15.92
C CYS A 101 9.27 -24.95 -17.18
N GLN A 102 9.77 -24.06 -18.06
CA GLN A 102 10.53 -24.47 -19.24
C GLN A 102 11.90 -25.05 -18.88
N SER A 103 12.64 -24.42 -17.98
CA SER A 103 14.01 -24.83 -17.63
C SER A 103 14.09 -26.12 -16.80
N MET A 104 13.04 -26.45 -16.07
CA MET A 104 12.97 -27.59 -15.16
C MET A 104 11.94 -28.64 -15.61
N ASP A 105 11.38 -28.51 -16.81
CA ASP A 105 10.34 -29.40 -17.35
C ASP A 105 9.24 -29.69 -16.33
N THR A 106 8.69 -28.62 -15.74
CA THR A 106 7.73 -28.71 -14.63
C THR A 106 6.44 -27.98 -14.97
N ASP A 107 5.31 -28.55 -14.57
CA ASP A 107 4.00 -27.92 -14.75
C ASP A 107 3.81 -26.65 -13.90
N ASN A 108 3.17 -25.65 -14.52
CA ASN A 108 2.76 -24.40 -13.85
C ASN A 108 1.93 -24.64 -12.58
N LYS A 109 1.08 -25.67 -12.58
CA LYS A 109 0.24 -26.01 -11.42
C LYS A 109 1.08 -26.51 -10.24
N ILE A 110 2.11 -27.31 -10.52
CA ILE A 110 3.03 -27.86 -9.52
C ILE A 110 3.84 -26.73 -8.91
N LEU A 111 4.49 -25.88 -9.73
CA LEU A 111 5.27 -24.76 -9.20
C LEU A 111 4.42 -23.84 -8.31
N LYS A 112 3.19 -23.51 -8.73
CA LYS A 112 2.29 -22.67 -7.92
C LYS A 112 1.90 -23.32 -6.60
N SER A 113 1.60 -24.63 -6.58
CA SER A 113 1.25 -25.33 -5.34
C SER A 113 2.45 -25.46 -4.40
N THR A 114 3.64 -25.73 -4.93
CA THR A 114 4.88 -25.80 -4.15
C THR A 114 5.21 -24.46 -3.49
N VAL A 115 5.16 -23.35 -4.25
CA VAL A 115 5.37 -21.99 -3.70
C VAL A 115 4.33 -21.67 -2.63
N PHE A 116 3.06 -22.01 -2.85
CA PHE A 116 2.00 -21.77 -1.89
C PHE A 116 2.18 -22.54 -0.58
N ASN A 117 2.53 -23.82 -0.65
CA ASN A 117 2.79 -24.64 0.54
C ASN A 117 4.01 -24.15 1.31
N TYR A 118 5.08 -23.80 0.62
CA TYR A 118 6.28 -23.26 1.25
C TYR A 118 5.99 -21.95 2.00
N ILE A 119 5.18 -21.06 1.43
CA ILE A 119 4.78 -19.82 2.13
C ILE A 119 3.99 -20.12 3.40
N LYS A 120 3.10 -21.13 3.39
CA LYS A 120 2.38 -21.56 4.59
C LYS A 120 3.31 -22.12 5.66
N GLU A 121 4.34 -22.86 5.27
CA GLU A 121 5.35 -23.36 6.21
C GLU A 121 6.14 -22.21 6.85
N LEU A 122 6.55 -21.22 6.07
CA LEU A 122 7.20 -20.01 6.59
C LEU A 122 6.29 -19.23 7.54
N GLU A 123 4.98 -19.16 7.27
CA GLU A 123 3.99 -18.56 8.15
C GLU A 123 3.91 -19.28 9.50
N ALA A 124 3.85 -20.61 9.48
CA ALA A 124 3.80 -21.41 10.70
C ALA A 124 5.06 -21.22 11.56
N LYS A 125 6.23 -21.13 10.91
CA LYS A 125 7.53 -20.90 11.56
C LYS A 125 7.79 -19.45 11.96
N LYS A 126 6.93 -18.51 11.52
CA LYS A 126 7.17 -17.04 11.63
C LYS A 126 8.54 -16.63 11.09
N ASP A 127 8.92 -17.23 9.97
CA ASP A 127 10.25 -17.09 9.39
C ASP A 127 10.54 -15.64 8.96
N PRO A 128 11.70 -15.04 9.32
CA PRO A 128 12.08 -13.69 8.89
C PRO A 128 12.09 -13.51 7.37
N PHE A 129 12.36 -14.56 6.59
CA PHE A 129 12.33 -14.52 5.13
C PHE A 129 10.94 -14.16 4.62
N LEU A 130 9.87 -14.65 5.27
CA LEU A 130 8.51 -14.28 4.88
C LEU A 130 8.23 -12.79 5.08
N LEU A 131 8.80 -12.17 6.12
CA LEU A 131 8.67 -10.72 6.33
C LEU A 131 9.36 -9.94 5.21
N LEU A 132 10.56 -10.39 4.82
CA LEU A 132 11.27 -9.85 3.66
C LEU A 132 10.41 -9.97 2.41
N LEU A 133 9.92 -11.16 2.09
CA LEU A 133 9.11 -11.41 0.90
C LEU A 133 7.87 -10.49 0.87
N ARG A 134 7.17 -10.35 2.00
CA ARG A 134 5.97 -9.50 2.11
C ARG A 134 6.26 -8.01 1.93
N GLU A 135 7.41 -7.53 2.39
CA GLU A 135 7.82 -6.13 2.16
C GLU A 135 8.23 -5.90 0.70
N VAL A 136 8.95 -6.85 0.07
CA VAL A 136 9.29 -6.74 -1.36
C VAL A 136 8.03 -6.77 -2.23
N ASP A 137 7.07 -7.66 -1.93
CA ASP A 137 5.79 -7.77 -2.65
C ASP A 137 4.97 -6.48 -2.60
N ARG A 138 4.99 -5.81 -1.43
CA ARG A 138 4.29 -4.53 -1.22
C ARG A 138 4.82 -3.41 -2.10
N TYR A 139 6.12 -3.40 -2.39
CA TYR A 139 6.79 -2.24 -2.99
C TYR A 139 7.27 -2.44 -4.43
N ARG A 140 7.59 -3.65 -4.88
CA ARG A 140 8.21 -3.86 -6.20
C ARG A 140 7.47 -4.81 -7.12
N ALA A 141 7.26 -6.06 -6.73
CA ALA A 141 6.83 -7.11 -7.65
C ALA A 141 5.76 -7.96 -6.97
N ARG A 142 4.59 -8.11 -7.58
CA ARG A 142 3.51 -8.95 -7.02
C ARG A 142 3.81 -10.42 -7.22
N PHE A 143 4.82 -10.92 -6.53
CA PHE A 143 5.35 -12.25 -6.76
C PHE A 143 4.77 -13.30 -5.81
N LEU A 144 4.22 -12.90 -4.67
CA LEU A 144 3.51 -13.83 -3.80
C LEU A 144 2.22 -14.33 -4.49
N PRO A 145 1.68 -15.49 -4.11
CA PRO A 145 0.30 -15.87 -4.44
C PRO A 145 -0.66 -14.75 -4.02
N THR A 146 -1.73 -14.56 -4.80
CA THR A 146 -2.67 -13.43 -4.65
C THR A 146 -3.22 -13.31 -3.23
N GLU A 147 -3.39 -14.44 -2.57
CA GLU A 147 -3.86 -14.60 -1.19
C GLU A 147 -2.90 -14.00 -0.15
N PHE A 148 -1.60 -13.95 -0.46
CA PHE A 148 -0.55 -13.43 0.43
C PHE A 148 0.00 -12.06 -0.01
N GLN A 149 -0.47 -11.54 -1.15
CA GLN A 149 -0.02 -10.25 -1.67
C GLN A 149 -0.47 -9.10 -0.76
N TRP A 150 0.46 -8.20 -0.45
CA TRP A 150 0.12 -7.05 0.38
C TRP A 150 -0.42 -5.89 -0.47
N PRO A 151 -1.49 -5.21 -0.02
CA PRO A 151 -1.92 -3.98 -0.68
C PRO A 151 -0.81 -2.93 -0.55
N SER A 152 -0.49 -2.28 -1.67
CA SER A 152 0.43 -1.15 -1.70
C SER A 152 -0.04 -0.03 -0.74
N PRO A 153 0.86 0.86 -0.27
CA PRO A 153 0.47 1.95 0.63
C PRO A 153 -0.69 2.81 0.10
N TYR A 154 -0.74 3.03 -1.21
CA TYR A 154 -1.85 3.72 -1.87
C TYR A 154 -3.18 2.94 -1.75
N ARG A 155 -3.14 1.63 -2.01
CA ARG A 155 -4.32 0.76 -1.81
C ARG A 155 -4.77 0.72 -0.35
N ARG A 156 -3.84 0.75 0.62
CA ARG A 156 -4.17 0.84 2.05
C ARG A 156 -4.89 2.16 2.39
N LYS A 157 -4.38 3.30 1.91
CA LYS A 157 -5.04 4.60 2.11
C LYS A 157 -6.44 4.63 1.51
N ARG A 158 -6.59 4.11 0.29
CA ARG A 158 -7.90 3.97 -0.36
C ARG A 158 -8.83 3.04 0.42
N ASN A 159 -8.34 1.90 0.90
CA ASN A 159 -9.13 0.98 1.73
C ASN A 159 -9.55 1.62 3.06
N LYS A 160 -8.74 2.51 3.65
CA LYS A 160 -9.14 3.30 4.82
C LYS A 160 -10.27 4.27 4.48
N ALA A 161 -10.19 4.97 3.35
CA ALA A 161 -11.28 5.85 2.90
C ALA A 161 -12.58 5.06 2.62
N LEU A 162 -12.47 3.89 1.98
CA LEU A 162 -13.60 2.98 1.77
C LEU A 162 -14.20 2.50 3.10
N LYS A 163 -13.37 2.15 4.08
CA LYS A 163 -13.83 1.76 5.42
C LYS A 163 -14.55 2.91 6.12
N ASN A 164 -14.00 4.12 6.08
CA ASN A 164 -14.63 5.29 6.66
C ASN A 164 -15.97 5.62 5.98
N LEU A 165 -16.07 5.43 4.66
CA LEU A 165 -17.32 5.61 3.93
C LEU A 165 -18.35 4.55 4.33
N ALA A 166 -17.95 3.28 4.45
CA ALA A 166 -18.83 2.22 4.94
C ALA A 166 -19.33 2.49 6.37
N GLU A 167 -18.46 2.96 7.26
CA GLU A 167 -18.83 3.38 8.62
C GLU A 167 -19.75 4.60 8.62
N LYS A 168 -19.57 5.55 7.68
CA LYS A 168 -20.43 6.72 7.54
C LYS A 168 -21.83 6.36 7.04
N LEU A 169 -21.93 5.35 6.18
CA LEU A 169 -23.19 4.84 5.66
C LEU A 169 -23.94 3.98 6.66
N LEU A 170 -23.26 3.51 7.70
CA LEU A 170 -23.86 2.84 8.84
C LEU A 170 -24.50 3.90 9.76
N ASP A 171 -25.80 3.78 10.02
CA ASP A 171 -26.59 4.65 10.91
C ASP A 171 -26.81 6.12 10.42
N TYR A 172 -26.75 6.38 9.11
CA TYR A 172 -26.99 7.72 8.52
C TYR A 172 -28.48 8.05 8.22
N ASP A 173 -29.40 7.12 8.52
CA ASP A 173 -30.83 7.15 8.15
C ASP A 173 -31.56 8.44 8.59
N HIS A 174 -31.12 9.04 9.71
CA HIS A 174 -31.74 10.24 10.29
C HIS A 174 -31.71 11.50 9.41
N TYR A 175 -30.78 11.61 8.44
CA TYR A 175 -30.60 12.82 7.64
C TYR A 175 -31.56 12.94 6.45
N PHE A 176 -32.10 11.82 5.96
CA PHE A 176 -32.90 11.81 4.73
C PHE A 176 -34.40 11.98 4.97
N PHE A 177 -34.83 11.96 6.23
CA PHE A 177 -36.25 12.07 6.59
C PHE A 177 -36.89 13.37 6.07
N HIS A 178 -36.13 14.47 6.02
CA HIS A 178 -36.59 15.77 5.54
C HIS A 178 -36.45 15.98 4.03
N LEU A 179 -35.79 15.06 3.32
CA LEU A 179 -35.57 15.11 1.87
C LEU A 179 -36.57 14.24 1.10
N LYS A 180 -37.53 13.60 1.81
CA LYS A 180 -38.52 12.69 1.24
C LYS A 180 -39.65 13.43 0.50
N GLN A 181 -39.84 13.01 -0.75
CA GLN A 181 -40.99 13.12 -1.67
C GLN A 181 -41.75 14.45 -1.80
N LYS A 182 -41.52 15.11 -2.95
CA LYS A 182 -42.57 15.68 -3.80
C LYS A 182 -42.53 14.99 -5.16
N ALA A 183 -43.68 14.80 -5.82
CA ALA A 183 -43.82 14.14 -7.11
C ALA A 183 -42.87 14.74 -8.18
N HIS A 184 -41.74 14.07 -8.41
CA HIS A 184 -40.76 14.44 -9.44
C HIS A 184 -40.54 13.21 -10.33
N LYS A 185 -40.38 13.40 -11.64
CA LYS A 185 -40.33 12.29 -12.62
C LYS A 185 -39.04 11.47 -12.58
N GLU A 186 -37.98 12.01 -12.00
CA GLU A 186 -36.67 11.35 -11.93
C GLU A 186 -36.18 11.27 -10.48
N HIS A 187 -35.63 10.11 -10.14
CA HIS A 187 -35.16 9.78 -8.80
C HIS A 187 -33.68 9.39 -8.81
N ILE A 188 -33.04 9.62 -7.67
CA ILE A 188 -31.77 8.99 -7.30
C ILE A 188 -31.98 8.13 -6.06
N TYR A 189 -31.16 7.10 -5.93
CA TYR A 189 -31.23 6.13 -4.86
C TYR A 189 -29.98 6.22 -3.99
N VAL A 190 -30.19 6.37 -2.69
CA VAL A 190 -29.12 6.50 -1.70
C VAL A 190 -29.13 5.27 -0.80
N PRO A 191 -28.03 4.53 -0.67
CA PRO A 191 -27.96 3.36 0.19
C PRO A 191 -28.12 3.75 1.68
N PHE A 192 -28.77 2.90 2.45
CA PHE A 192 -28.73 2.96 3.92
C PHE A 192 -28.49 1.56 4.49
N ALA A 193 -27.81 1.53 5.64
CA ALA A 193 -27.67 0.35 6.49
C ALA A 193 -27.66 0.81 7.94
N ASN A 194 -28.41 0.13 8.80
CA ASN A 194 -28.38 0.31 10.25
C ASN A 194 -28.31 -1.07 10.92
N LYS A 195 -28.38 -1.12 12.25
CA LYS A 195 -28.30 -2.41 12.98
C LYS A 195 -29.43 -3.38 12.66
N ASP A 196 -30.58 -2.87 12.22
CA ASP A 196 -31.83 -3.62 12.12
C ASP A 196 -32.28 -3.85 10.67
N SER A 197 -31.76 -3.08 9.71
CA SER A 197 -32.23 -3.06 8.33
C SER A 197 -31.21 -2.46 7.36
N PHE A 198 -31.45 -2.71 6.07
CA PHE A 198 -30.74 -2.06 4.97
C PHE A 198 -31.71 -1.77 3.81
N GLY A 199 -31.31 -0.89 2.90
CA GLY A 199 -32.09 -0.60 1.70
C GLY A 199 -31.59 0.62 0.96
N ALA A 200 -32.49 1.28 0.24
CA ALA A 200 -32.22 2.53 -0.46
C ALA A 200 -33.32 3.57 -0.19
N HIS A 201 -32.92 4.83 0.03
CA HIS A 201 -33.82 5.97 0.03
C HIS A 201 -34.00 6.48 -1.39
N THR A 202 -35.25 6.72 -1.77
CA THR A 202 -35.61 7.38 -3.03
C THR A 202 -35.70 8.88 -2.83
N LEU A 203 -34.88 9.63 -3.55
CA LEU A 203 -34.81 11.09 -3.47
C LEU A 203 -35.01 11.72 -4.86
N ASN A 204 -35.43 12.98 -4.89
CA ASN A 204 -35.61 13.70 -6.15
C ASN A 204 -34.27 13.98 -6.81
N ASN A 205 -34.17 13.73 -8.12
CA ASN A 205 -32.98 14.05 -8.90
C ASN A 205 -32.91 15.55 -9.21
N THR A 206 -32.71 16.40 -8.21
CA THR A 206 -32.44 17.83 -8.40
C THR A 206 -30.95 18.13 -8.20
N LYS A 207 -30.48 19.25 -8.72
CA LYS A 207 -29.10 19.69 -8.53
C LYS A 207 -28.80 19.91 -7.05
N ASP A 208 -29.70 20.56 -6.31
CA ASP A 208 -29.51 20.84 -4.89
C ASP A 208 -29.40 19.57 -4.05
N VAL A 209 -30.24 18.55 -4.35
CA VAL A 209 -30.19 17.25 -3.67
C VAL A 209 -28.87 16.55 -3.97
N ARG A 210 -28.41 16.54 -5.23
CA ARG A 210 -27.11 15.97 -5.61
C ARG A 210 -25.94 16.70 -4.95
N ASP A 211 -25.97 18.02 -4.86
CA ASP A 211 -24.92 18.82 -4.23
C ASP A 211 -24.87 18.56 -2.71
N VAL A 212 -26.02 18.47 -2.05
CA VAL A 212 -26.09 18.14 -0.61
C VAL A 212 -25.55 16.73 -0.37
N ILE A 213 -25.97 15.74 -1.14
CA ILE A 213 -25.61 14.34 -0.92
C ILE A 213 -24.17 14.06 -1.34
N GLY A 214 -23.81 14.45 -2.55
CA GLY A 214 -22.50 14.16 -3.14
C GLY A 214 -21.40 15.06 -2.60
N THR A 215 -21.64 16.36 -2.46
CA THR A 215 -20.58 17.31 -2.08
C THR A 215 -20.54 17.53 -0.57
N LYS A 216 -21.67 17.83 0.08
CA LYS A 216 -21.70 18.14 1.52
C LYS A 216 -21.65 16.88 2.38
N MET A 217 -22.45 15.88 2.04
CA MET A 217 -22.54 14.63 2.79
C MET A 217 -21.57 13.58 2.27
N GLN A 218 -20.97 13.71 1.09
CA GLN A 218 -20.04 12.72 0.53
C GLN A 218 -20.59 11.29 0.59
N ILE A 219 -21.86 11.14 0.22
CA ILE A 219 -22.58 9.86 0.20
C ILE A 219 -22.79 9.43 -1.25
N PRO A 220 -22.54 8.15 -1.60
CA PRO A 220 -22.85 7.63 -2.92
C PRO A 220 -24.34 7.68 -3.21
N TYR A 221 -24.68 8.02 -4.45
CA TYR A 221 -26.03 7.87 -4.98
C TYR A 221 -26.00 7.21 -6.36
N PHE A 222 -27.10 6.56 -6.71
CA PHE A 222 -27.23 5.70 -7.89
C PHE A 222 -28.49 6.04 -8.67
N LYS A 223 -28.47 5.82 -9.98
CA LYS A 223 -29.68 5.75 -10.83
C LYS A 223 -30.45 4.45 -10.67
N ASP A 224 -29.79 3.35 -10.31
CA ASP A 224 -30.43 2.06 -10.10
C ASP A 224 -30.62 1.80 -8.60
N ILE A 225 -31.86 1.49 -8.22
CA ILE A 225 -32.21 1.10 -6.85
C ILE A 225 -31.52 -0.20 -6.42
N SER A 226 -31.28 -1.10 -7.38
CA SER A 226 -30.64 -2.40 -7.15
C SER A 226 -29.21 -2.21 -6.66
N ASP A 227 -28.45 -1.32 -7.30
CA ASP A 227 -27.07 -1.00 -6.90
C ASP A 227 -27.01 -0.34 -5.53
N ALA A 228 -27.93 0.60 -5.25
CA ALA A 228 -28.02 1.25 -3.94
C ALA A 228 -28.39 0.24 -2.83
N THR A 229 -29.38 -0.60 -3.08
CA THR A 229 -29.84 -1.62 -2.12
C THR A 229 -28.75 -2.65 -1.85
N TYR A 230 -28.07 -3.12 -2.90
CA TYR A 230 -26.97 -4.06 -2.78
C TYR A 230 -25.78 -3.48 -2.00
N LEU A 231 -25.47 -2.19 -2.19
CA LEU A 231 -24.44 -1.53 -1.39
C LEU A 231 -24.81 -1.47 0.09
N GLY A 232 -26.08 -1.16 0.41
CA GLY A 232 -26.62 -1.21 1.78
C GLY A 232 -26.50 -2.62 2.39
N GLU A 233 -26.89 -3.65 1.63
CA GLU A 233 -26.78 -5.06 2.02
C GLU A 233 -25.33 -5.44 2.35
N LEU A 234 -24.37 -5.06 1.51
CA LEU A 234 -22.94 -5.35 1.74
C LEU A 234 -22.43 -4.75 3.05
N ILE A 235 -22.84 -3.51 3.37
CA ILE A 235 -22.47 -2.84 4.62
C ILE A 235 -23.09 -3.57 5.81
N PHE A 236 -24.40 -3.82 5.74
CA PHE A 236 -25.14 -4.54 6.78
C PHE A 236 -24.52 -5.90 7.09
N ASN A 237 -24.34 -6.73 6.06
CA ASN A 237 -23.75 -8.07 6.19
C ASN A 237 -22.32 -8.04 6.73
N TYR A 238 -21.52 -7.03 6.38
CA TYR A 238 -20.16 -6.93 6.91
C TYR A 238 -20.14 -6.52 8.39
N HIS A 239 -21.09 -5.70 8.82
CA HIS A 239 -21.17 -5.20 10.19
C HIS A 239 -21.94 -6.14 11.14
N SER A 240 -22.84 -6.98 10.63
CA SER A 240 -23.56 -8.00 11.42
C SER A 240 -22.69 -9.19 11.83
N VAL A 241 -21.55 -9.43 11.15
CA VAL A 241 -20.63 -10.51 11.48
C VAL A 241 -19.83 -10.20 12.76
N VAL A 242 -20.04 -11.02 13.79
CA VAL A 242 -19.39 -10.90 15.12
C VAL A 242 -17.87 -11.10 15.05
N LYS A 243 -17.39 -12.09 14.27
CA LYS A 243 -15.95 -12.40 14.13
C LYS A 243 -15.48 -12.21 12.70
N LYS A 244 -14.86 -11.07 12.42
CA LYS A 244 -14.33 -10.71 11.10
C LYS A 244 -13.03 -11.46 10.82
N THR A 245 -13.00 -12.27 9.76
CA THR A 245 -11.78 -12.90 9.25
C THR A 245 -11.17 -12.07 8.12
N THR A 246 -9.88 -12.29 7.82
CA THR A 246 -9.19 -11.63 6.70
C THR A 246 -9.91 -11.86 5.37
N LYS A 247 -10.46 -13.06 5.15
CA LYS A 247 -11.22 -13.41 3.94
C LYS A 247 -12.53 -12.62 3.84
N ILE A 248 -13.26 -12.47 4.94
CA ILE A 248 -14.51 -11.69 5.00
C ILE A 248 -14.21 -10.21 4.70
N GLY A 249 -13.14 -9.65 5.30
CA GLY A 249 -12.71 -8.27 5.02
C GLY A 249 -12.29 -8.05 3.57
N ALA A 250 -11.56 -8.99 2.97
CA ALA A 250 -11.14 -8.90 1.58
C ALA A 250 -12.33 -8.96 0.61
N ASN A 251 -13.27 -9.88 0.84
CA ASN A 251 -14.49 -10.00 0.04
C ASN A 251 -15.36 -8.75 0.15
N PHE A 252 -15.61 -8.25 1.37
CA PHE A 252 -16.35 -7.02 1.57
C PHE A 252 -15.73 -5.86 0.79
N ILE A 253 -14.43 -5.61 0.96
CA ILE A 253 -13.74 -4.51 0.25
C ILE A 253 -13.86 -4.66 -1.27
N TYR A 254 -13.74 -5.89 -1.79
CA TYR A 254 -13.86 -6.15 -3.23
C TYR A 254 -15.25 -5.78 -3.77
N TYR A 255 -16.31 -6.34 -3.18
CA TYR A 255 -17.68 -6.11 -3.65
C TYR A 255 -18.14 -4.68 -3.37
N PHE A 256 -17.84 -4.14 -2.18
CA PHE A 256 -18.14 -2.76 -1.81
C PHE A 256 -17.55 -1.76 -2.81
N ARG A 257 -16.29 -1.99 -3.21
CA ARG A 257 -15.62 -1.15 -4.20
C ARG A 257 -16.25 -1.30 -5.59
N LYS A 258 -16.55 -2.53 -6.01
CA LYS A 258 -17.12 -2.80 -7.33
C LYS A 258 -18.49 -2.12 -7.47
N THR A 259 -19.34 -2.21 -6.45
CA THR A 259 -20.65 -1.55 -6.44
C THR A 259 -20.49 -0.03 -6.36
N LEU A 260 -19.57 0.49 -5.55
CA LEU A 260 -19.30 1.94 -5.52
C LEU A 260 -18.84 2.52 -6.85
N GLU A 261 -18.10 1.78 -7.67
CA GLU A 261 -17.66 2.23 -9.01
C GLU A 261 -18.86 2.54 -9.94
N ASN A 262 -20.06 2.03 -9.64
CA ASN A 262 -21.30 2.34 -10.35
C ASN A 262 -22.01 3.60 -9.84
N ALA A 263 -21.58 4.19 -8.72
CA ALA A 263 -22.22 5.38 -8.17
C ALA A 263 -22.06 6.58 -9.13
N ASP A 264 -23.12 7.35 -9.33
CA ASP A 264 -23.12 8.47 -10.28
C ASP A 264 -22.15 9.58 -9.86
N ASN A 265 -21.90 9.74 -8.56
CA ASN A 265 -20.93 10.68 -7.99
C ASN A 265 -19.61 10.02 -7.58
N TYR A 266 -19.27 8.83 -8.10
CA TYR A 266 -18.06 8.10 -7.70
C TYR A 266 -16.78 8.95 -7.78
N LYS A 267 -16.64 9.76 -8.85
CA LYS A 267 -15.47 10.63 -9.05
C LYS A 267 -15.38 11.76 -8.01
N GLU A 268 -16.50 12.18 -7.45
CA GLU A 268 -16.60 13.25 -6.46
C GLU A 268 -16.32 12.71 -5.05
N LEU A 269 -16.83 11.51 -4.73
CA LEU A 269 -16.58 10.81 -3.45
C LEU A 269 -15.11 10.52 -3.19
N PHE A 270 -14.38 10.18 -4.26
CA PHE A 270 -12.97 9.82 -4.20
C PHE A 270 -12.08 10.85 -4.88
N HIS A 271 -12.56 12.09 -5.00
CA HIS A 271 -11.70 13.20 -5.38
C HIS A 271 -10.60 13.29 -4.33
N ILE A 272 -9.40 12.85 -4.70
CA ILE A 272 -8.18 13.16 -3.99
C ILE A 272 -7.86 14.57 -4.50
N PRO A 273 -8.15 15.66 -3.75
CA PRO A 273 -7.69 16.95 -4.22
C PRO A 273 -6.18 16.85 -4.40
N ASP A 274 -5.62 17.44 -5.46
CA ASP A 274 -4.19 17.36 -5.73
C ASP A 274 -3.35 17.82 -4.50
N THR A 275 -3.94 18.65 -3.64
CA THR A 275 -3.38 19.10 -2.35
C THR A 275 -3.29 18.01 -1.26
N PHE A 276 -4.03 16.90 -1.34
CA PHE A 276 -3.96 15.77 -0.39
C PHE A 276 -2.77 14.85 -0.70
N ILE A 277 -2.35 14.79 -1.97
CA ILE A 277 -1.05 14.26 -2.35
C ILE A 277 0.01 15.07 -1.59
N ASP A 278 -0.06 16.41 -1.65
CA ASP A 278 0.85 17.34 -0.97
C ASP A 278 0.77 17.40 0.58
N LYS A 279 -0.39 17.10 1.19
CA LYS A 279 -0.53 17.07 2.67
C LYS A 279 -0.16 15.73 3.29
N ALA A 280 -0.43 14.61 2.60
CA ALA A 280 0.12 13.30 2.98
C ALA A 280 1.66 13.25 2.93
N PHE A 281 2.26 14.29 2.36
CA PHE A 281 3.67 14.55 2.17
C PHE A 281 4.31 15.46 3.24
N ILE A 282 3.54 16.12 4.10
CA ILE A 282 4.06 16.97 5.19
C ILE A 282 4.23 16.18 6.50
N ASP A 283 3.37 15.20 6.79
CA ASP A 283 3.42 14.43 8.06
C ASP A 283 4.64 13.50 8.19
N ASN A 284 5.33 13.19 7.09
CA ASN A 284 6.60 12.45 7.14
C ASN A 284 7.80 13.36 7.42
N ASP A 285 7.74 14.65 7.06
CA ASP A 285 8.84 15.60 7.31
C ASP A 285 8.83 16.07 8.78
N ARG A 286 7.65 16.14 9.42
CA ARG A 286 7.55 16.45 10.86
C ARG A 286 8.12 15.36 11.77
N LYS A 287 8.17 14.10 11.34
CA LYS A 287 8.77 12.99 12.09
C LYS A 287 10.29 12.82 11.86
N LEU A 288 10.86 13.61 10.95
CA LEU A 288 12.31 13.68 10.69
C LEU A 288 12.98 14.90 11.36
N LYS A 289 12.24 15.69 12.14
CA LYS A 289 12.88 16.61 13.09
C LYS A 289 13.50 15.77 14.21
N VAL A 290 14.79 15.50 14.06
CA VAL A 290 15.67 15.06 15.15
C VAL A 290 15.39 15.96 16.37
N PRO A 291 15.21 15.42 17.59
CA PRO A 291 15.19 16.25 18.77
C PRO A 291 16.54 16.98 18.84
N VAL A 292 16.53 18.29 18.63
CA VAL A 292 17.66 19.14 18.96
C VAL A 292 17.67 19.24 20.48
N ASP A 293 18.26 18.24 21.13
CA ASP A 293 18.94 18.39 22.43
C ASP A 293 19.53 17.03 22.83
N ASN A 294 20.84 16.88 22.57
CA ASN A 294 21.81 16.18 23.42
C ASN A 294 23.24 16.25 22.82
N GLN A 295 23.66 17.43 22.35
CA GLN A 295 25.04 17.71 21.94
C GLN A 295 25.91 18.32 23.05
N LYS A 296 25.58 18.13 24.33
CA LYS A 296 26.35 18.72 25.46
C LYS A 296 27.24 17.77 26.27
N THR A 297 27.40 16.50 25.88
CA THR A 297 28.17 15.55 26.71
C THR A 297 29.34 14.83 26.03
N ARG A 298 29.83 15.30 24.87
CA ARG A 298 31.01 14.67 24.21
C ARG A 298 32.15 15.62 23.80
N ALA A 299 32.29 16.77 24.46
CA ALA A 299 33.39 17.71 24.23
C ALA A 299 34.25 17.96 25.50
N LYS A 300 34.62 16.89 26.23
CA LYS A 300 35.51 17.03 27.41
C LYS A 300 36.69 16.06 27.49
N TYR A 301 37.01 15.33 26.43
CA TYR A 301 38.25 14.56 26.37
C TYR A 301 38.84 14.64 24.96
N ARG A 302 40.14 14.97 24.87
CA ARG A 302 41.01 15.15 23.67
C ARG A 302 40.84 16.49 22.94
N VAL A 303 41.85 17.36 22.75
CA VAL A 303 43.31 17.35 22.97
C VAL A 303 43.73 18.81 23.18
N GLU A 304 44.24 19.17 24.37
CA GLU A 304 45.19 20.27 24.51
C GLU A 304 46.58 19.62 24.53
N ASN A 305 47.32 19.77 23.43
CA ASN A 305 48.78 19.76 23.35
C ASN A 305 49.21 19.63 21.89
N THR A 306 49.64 20.75 21.31
CA THR A 306 50.72 20.93 20.31
C THR A 306 50.66 22.42 19.91
N SER A 307 51.31 23.28 20.69
CA SER A 307 52.66 23.80 20.44
C SER A 307 52.69 24.95 19.42
N THR A 308 52.81 26.17 19.92
CA THR A 308 53.57 27.25 19.27
C THR A 308 54.32 28.00 20.36
N PHE A 309 55.52 27.49 20.66
CA PHE A 309 56.67 28.30 21.02
C PHE A 309 57.12 29.02 19.74
N TYR A 310 57.17 30.35 19.74
CA TYR A 310 58.22 31.21 19.17
C TYR A 310 57.75 32.68 19.28
N ALA A 311 58.67 33.52 19.78
CA ALA A 311 58.61 34.95 20.09
C ALA A 311 58.07 35.31 21.48
#